data_AF-A0A254SRJ9-F1
#
_entry.id   AF-A0A254SRJ9-F1
#
_cell.length_a   1.000
_cell.length_b   1.000
_cell.length_c   1.000
_cell.angle_alpha   90.00
_cell.angle_beta   90.00
_cell.angle_gamma   90.00
#
_symmetry.space_group_name_H-M   'P 1'
#
loop_
_entity.id
_entity.type
_entity.pdbx_description
1 polymer ?
#
loop_
_entity_poly.entity_id
_entity_poly.type
_entity_poly.pdbx_seq_one_letter_code
_entity_poly.pdbx_strand_id
1 'polypeptide(L)'
;MVVLAIIGIGIFNAVTGIMPQIKQSRYEKGIEKSFDKWWEEEGANQFKIVGIEPTEKVRQEEFEQFRNRAFALKPSYIVEDRIEIMKKDFREWWEIRGGKEEFIAKHNRYPGESDFRSELAEWIDNYTDKFPRYNMAFVPKKEQYDRLLTSWILFPSAWSYILFAVLFMFTLIRLEKRWQWFILWGCIVGWTLCGGILVSIMTGTSFFDHYSGERYMGMSLTIAFLLGATAFAPRKELTSQSVSAVCITGLLLDMAVNWFINPNIFGAVTVLSPIAFGAGAFAGLKIETRRKTRYELKQEALQERARRIEKRNPMAELKNKTRTMIQSGIENAKGGRPEQAFSLLTQSMVQLLQEHPVDKATVLSLADSMNKLYIEISSNQWLEWGEIAKAKNAPEAAIMLLKKGLSLEKDKNFARRALYILGETCVTNKIELEDGIKRLQKVIEMNSTDILAKQAQRIMDNVKKQ
;
A
#
# COMPACT_ATOMS: atom_id res chain seq x y z
N MET A 1 8.58 -7.99 14.85
CA MET A 1 9.76 -8.87 14.67
C MET A 1 10.35 -8.80 13.27
N VAL A 2 9.58 -9.04 12.20
CA VAL A 2 10.12 -9.00 10.82
C VAL A 2 10.80 -7.68 10.45
N VAL A 3 10.20 -6.54 10.79
CA VAL A 3 10.81 -5.21 10.54
C VAL A 3 12.15 -5.05 11.28
N LEU A 4 12.25 -5.53 12.52
CA LEU A 4 13.50 -5.51 13.28
C LEU A 4 14.56 -6.42 12.66
N ALA A 5 14.16 -7.57 12.11
CA ALA A 5 15.07 -8.46 11.39
C ALA A 5 15.61 -7.81 10.11
N ILE A 6 14.77 -7.12 9.34
CA ILE A 6 15.19 -6.38 8.14
C ILE A 6 16.16 -5.24 8.51
N ILE A 7 15.86 -4.48 9.57
CA ILE A 7 16.76 -3.44 10.09
C ILE A 7 18.09 -4.05 10.57
N GLY A 8 18.04 -5.18 11.29
CA GLY A 8 19.22 -5.91 11.72
C GLY A 8 20.09 -6.38 10.55
N ILE A 9 19.47 -6.93 9.50
CA ILE A 9 20.15 -7.30 8.24
C ILE A 9 20.74 -6.05 7.57
N GLY A 10 20.05 -4.91 7.62
CA GLY A 10 20.56 -3.64 7.08
C GLY A 10 21.79 -3.11 7.82
N ILE A 11 21.76 -3.12 9.17
CA ILE A 11 22.89 -2.73 10.01
C ILE A 11 24.06 -3.68 9.78
N PHE A 12 23.79 -4.98 9.74
CA PHE A 12 24.80 -6.01 9.45
C PHE A 12 25.46 -5.74 8.09
N ASN A 13 24.67 -5.51 7.03
CA ASN A 13 25.15 -5.14 5.70
C ASN A 13 25.93 -3.81 5.67
N ALA A 14 25.53 -2.81 6.45
CA ALA A 14 26.26 -1.55 6.52
C ALA A 14 27.64 -1.73 7.19
N VAL A 15 27.70 -2.53 8.26
CA VAL A 15 28.94 -2.83 8.99
C VAL A 15 29.87 -3.71 8.15
N THR A 16 29.34 -4.71 7.45
CA THR A 16 30.13 -5.64 6.65
C THR A 16 30.41 -5.11 5.25
N GLY A 17 29.56 -4.29 4.62
CA GLY A 17 29.74 -3.79 3.25
C GLY A 17 30.41 -2.41 3.20
N ILE A 18 29.84 -1.44 3.92
CA ILE A 18 30.10 0.00 3.72
C ILE A 18 31.20 0.52 4.66
N MET A 19 31.22 0.06 5.92
CA MET A 19 32.16 0.57 6.93
C MET A 19 33.64 0.48 6.51
N PRO A 20 34.10 -0.57 5.81
CA PRO A 20 35.49 -0.65 5.36
C PRO A 20 35.84 0.35 4.26
N GLN A 21 34.89 0.67 3.36
CA GLN A 21 35.05 1.75 2.37
C GLN A 21 35.16 3.12 3.06
N ILE A 22 34.35 3.35 4.10
CA ILE A 22 34.42 4.58 4.92
C ILE A 22 35.79 4.67 5.63
N LYS A 23 36.27 3.57 6.20
CA LYS A 23 37.60 3.52 6.85
C LYS A 23 38.73 3.77 5.85
N GLN A 24 38.64 3.19 4.65
CA GLN A 24 39.60 3.42 3.58
C GLN A 24 39.62 4.88 3.14
N SER A 25 38.46 5.47 2.87
CA SER A 25 38.37 6.89 2.49
C SER A 25 38.92 7.81 3.58
N ARG A 26 38.66 7.51 4.86
CA ARG A 26 39.27 8.26 5.98
C ARG A 26 40.78 8.09 6.05
N TYR A 27 41.29 6.88 5.77
CA TYR A 27 42.72 6.60 5.75
C TYR A 27 43.42 7.35 4.62
N GLU A 28 42.86 7.31 3.40
CA GLU A 28 43.38 8.05 2.24
C GLU A 28 43.37 9.56 2.47
N LYS A 29 42.29 10.12 3.00
CA LYS A 29 42.24 11.54 3.42
C LYS A 29 43.26 11.87 4.51
N GLY A 30 43.58 10.91 5.37
CA GLY A 30 44.63 11.04 6.38
C GLY A 30 46.02 11.07 5.77
N ILE A 31 46.29 10.22 4.77
CA ILE A 31 47.53 10.19 4.01
C ILE A 31 47.73 11.52 3.27
N GLU A 32 46.70 11.99 2.56
CA GLU A 32 46.71 13.27 1.83
C GLU A 32 47.02 14.44 2.78
N LYS A 33 46.29 14.56 3.90
CA LYS A 33 46.56 15.61 4.89
C LYS A 33 47.97 15.53 5.50
N SER A 34 48.48 14.33 5.72
CA SER A 34 49.81 14.14 6.30
C SER A 34 50.89 14.52 5.30
N PHE A 35 50.70 14.17 4.03
CA PHE A 35 51.57 14.55 2.93
C PHE A 35 51.56 16.06 2.71
N ASP A 36 50.37 16.68 2.65
CA ASP A 36 50.25 18.13 2.45
C ASP A 36 50.95 18.90 3.56
N LYS A 37 50.74 18.50 4.81
CA LYS A 37 51.42 19.09 5.96
C LYS A 37 52.95 18.96 5.84
N TRP A 38 53.44 17.75 5.56
CA TRP A 38 54.88 17.54 5.37
C TRP A 38 55.44 18.33 4.18
N TRP A 39 54.71 18.39 3.07
CA TRP A 39 55.10 19.09 1.86
C TRP A 39 55.24 20.60 2.08
N GLU A 40 54.29 21.19 2.82
CA GLU A 40 54.30 22.60 3.20
C GLU A 40 55.38 22.94 4.24
N GLU A 41 55.60 22.08 5.23
CA GLU A 41 56.54 22.34 6.32
C GLU A 41 58.01 22.07 5.93
N GLU A 42 58.28 20.98 5.21
CA GLU A 42 59.64 20.48 4.99
C GLU A 42 59.90 20.05 3.53
N GLY A 43 58.98 19.31 2.91
CA GLY A 43 59.19 18.64 1.63
C GLY A 43 59.56 19.59 0.49
N ALA A 44 58.77 20.64 0.25
CA ALA A 44 59.03 21.60 -0.83
C ALA A 44 60.39 22.32 -0.68
N ASN A 45 60.84 22.54 0.56
CA ASN A 45 62.14 23.16 0.84
C ASN A 45 63.30 22.17 0.63
N GLN A 46 63.12 20.89 0.94
CA GLN A 46 64.13 19.85 0.66
C GLN A 46 64.43 19.74 -0.85
N PHE A 47 63.41 19.78 -1.70
CA PHE A 47 63.61 19.77 -3.16
C PHE A 47 64.35 21.01 -3.66
N LYS A 48 64.02 22.20 -3.12
CA LYS A 48 64.74 23.45 -3.44
C LYS A 48 66.22 23.38 -3.06
N ILE A 49 66.56 22.78 -1.91
CA ILE A 49 67.95 22.63 -1.44
C ILE A 49 68.76 21.72 -2.38
N VAL A 50 68.13 20.71 -2.98
CA VAL A 50 68.76 19.77 -3.93
C VAL A 50 68.74 20.31 -5.38
N GLY A 51 68.21 21.51 -5.60
CA GLY A 51 68.20 22.19 -6.90
C GLY A 51 67.06 21.78 -7.83
N ILE A 52 66.01 21.12 -7.31
CA ILE A 52 64.81 20.74 -8.06
C ILE A 52 63.69 21.73 -7.73
N GLU A 53 63.06 22.28 -8.76
CA GLU A 53 61.95 23.21 -8.57
C GLU A 53 60.69 22.42 -8.16
N PRO A 54 60.04 22.75 -7.02
CA PRO A 54 58.88 22.01 -6.51
C PRO A 54 57.63 22.37 -7.31
N THR A 55 57.55 21.80 -8.52
CA THR A 55 56.40 21.91 -9.40
C THR A 55 55.28 20.97 -8.97
N GLU A 56 54.07 21.22 -9.47
CA GLU A 56 52.89 20.39 -9.16
C GLU A 56 53.06 18.93 -9.63
N LYS A 57 53.83 18.70 -10.71
CA LYS A 57 54.18 17.35 -11.17
C LYS A 57 55.06 16.59 -10.16
N VAL A 58 56.11 17.24 -9.65
CA VAL A 58 56.99 16.65 -8.62
C VAL A 58 56.21 16.34 -7.34
N ARG A 59 55.30 17.24 -6.94
CA ARG A 59 54.40 17.01 -5.81
C ARG A 59 53.52 15.78 -6.02
N GLN A 60 52.95 15.60 -7.22
CA GLN A 60 52.09 14.45 -7.53
C GLN A 60 52.87 13.13 -7.53
N GLU A 61 54.05 13.09 -8.14
CA GLU A 61 54.91 11.90 -8.16
C GLU A 61 55.35 11.50 -6.75
N GLU A 62 55.74 12.47 -5.91
CA GLU A 62 56.09 12.22 -4.51
C GLU A 62 54.89 11.83 -3.66
N PHE A 63 53.71 12.39 -3.92
CA PHE A 63 52.48 11.98 -3.27
C PHE A 63 52.15 10.52 -3.58
N GLU A 64 52.30 10.08 -4.83
CA GLU A 64 52.09 8.67 -5.21
C GLU A 64 53.08 7.74 -4.51
N GLN A 65 54.37 8.11 -4.44
CA GLN A 65 55.35 7.33 -3.69
C GLN A 65 55.08 7.30 -2.18
N PHE A 66 54.66 8.42 -1.60
CA PHE A 66 54.27 8.51 -0.19
C PHE A 66 53.03 7.65 0.10
N ARG A 67 52.01 7.73 -0.76
CA ARG A 67 50.80 6.90 -0.72
C ARG A 67 51.13 5.41 -0.83
N ASN A 68 52.02 5.03 -1.74
CA ASN A 68 52.45 3.63 -1.91
C ASN A 68 53.20 3.11 -0.67
N ARG A 69 54.08 3.92 -0.07
CA ARG A 69 54.76 3.57 1.21
C ARG A 69 53.76 3.40 2.36
N ALA A 70 52.78 4.29 2.47
CA ALA A 70 51.73 4.20 3.48
C ALA A 70 50.87 2.93 3.32
N PHE A 71 50.58 2.51 2.08
CA PHE A 71 49.86 1.26 1.82
C PHE A 71 50.71 0.00 2.01
N ALA A 72 52.03 0.08 1.82
CA ALA A 72 52.94 -1.02 2.13
C ALA A 72 52.99 -1.29 3.65
N LEU A 73 52.98 -0.23 4.47
CA LEU A 73 52.97 -0.34 5.94
C LEU A 73 51.61 -0.79 6.48
N LYS A 74 50.53 -0.29 5.90
CA LYS A 74 49.16 -0.66 6.28
C LYS A 74 48.32 -0.89 5.03
N PRO A 75 48.05 -2.17 4.70
CA PRO A 75 47.25 -2.52 3.52
C PRO A 75 45.85 -1.89 3.55
N SER A 76 45.22 -1.79 2.37
CA SER A 76 43.85 -1.28 2.21
C SER A 76 42.87 -1.96 3.17
N TYR A 77 41.96 -1.18 3.73
CA TYR A 77 40.82 -1.68 4.50
C TYR A 77 39.77 -2.37 3.60
N ILE A 78 39.84 -2.12 2.29
CA ILE A 78 39.10 -2.84 1.27
C ILE A 78 39.95 -4.06 0.89
N VAL A 79 39.47 -5.23 1.23
CA VAL A 79 40.26 -6.45 1.05
C VAL A 79 40.24 -6.91 -0.41
N GLU A 80 39.34 -6.44 -1.29
CA GLU A 80 39.42 -6.63 -2.77
C GLU A 80 40.73 -6.10 -3.31
N ASP A 81 41.07 -4.85 -2.98
CA ASP A 81 42.33 -4.22 -3.38
C ASP A 81 43.52 -5.08 -2.93
N ARG A 82 43.38 -5.72 -1.77
CA ARG A 82 44.39 -6.63 -1.25
C ARG A 82 44.42 -7.97 -2.00
N ILE A 83 43.30 -8.55 -2.41
CA ILE A 83 43.33 -9.78 -3.22
C ILE A 83 43.92 -9.49 -4.60
N GLU A 84 43.70 -8.32 -5.19
CA GLU A 84 44.34 -7.94 -6.47
C GLU A 84 45.86 -7.86 -6.34
N ILE A 85 46.35 -7.23 -5.28
CA ILE A 85 47.78 -7.20 -4.96
C ILE A 85 48.29 -8.64 -4.75
N MET A 86 47.58 -9.46 -3.98
CA MET A 86 47.95 -10.85 -3.75
C MET A 86 47.94 -11.70 -5.03
N LYS A 87 47.04 -11.45 -5.98
CA LYS A 87 47.04 -12.11 -7.30
C LYS A 87 48.30 -11.79 -8.07
N LYS A 88 48.77 -10.54 -8.01
CA LYS A 88 50.04 -10.11 -8.61
C LYS A 88 51.23 -10.74 -7.91
N ASP A 89 51.27 -10.67 -6.57
CA ASP A 89 52.32 -11.26 -5.75
C ASP A 89 52.42 -12.78 -5.95
N PHE A 90 51.27 -13.47 -6.02
CA PHE A 90 51.21 -14.90 -6.29
C PHE A 90 51.72 -15.23 -7.68
N ARG A 91 51.31 -14.47 -8.71
CA ARG A 91 51.81 -14.68 -10.07
C ARG A 91 53.32 -14.44 -10.15
N GLU A 92 53.84 -13.42 -9.48
CA GLU A 92 55.28 -13.17 -9.41
C GLU A 92 56.01 -14.32 -8.69
N TRP A 93 55.47 -14.80 -7.58
CA TRP A 93 56.03 -15.95 -6.88
C TRP A 93 56.00 -17.23 -7.73
N TRP A 94 54.87 -17.50 -8.39
CA TRP A 94 54.65 -18.68 -9.23
C TRP A 94 55.56 -18.71 -10.45
N GLU A 95 55.76 -17.58 -11.11
CA GLU A 95 56.51 -17.49 -12.36
C GLU A 95 58.01 -17.21 -12.15
N ILE A 96 58.39 -16.47 -11.10
CA ILE A 96 59.73 -15.90 -10.97
C ILE A 96 60.45 -16.38 -9.70
N ARG A 97 59.74 -16.63 -8.59
CA ARG A 97 60.37 -16.91 -7.28
C ARG A 97 60.28 -18.36 -6.82
N GLY A 98 60.06 -19.31 -7.73
CA GLY A 98 60.18 -20.75 -7.40
C GLY A 98 58.87 -21.52 -7.21
N GLY A 99 57.70 -20.89 -7.41
CA GLY A 99 56.42 -21.55 -7.08
C GLY A 99 56.08 -22.77 -7.97
N LYS A 100 56.47 -22.76 -9.24
CA LYS A 100 56.33 -23.93 -10.12
C LYS A 100 57.23 -25.09 -9.67
N GLU A 101 58.43 -24.78 -9.23
CA GLU A 101 59.40 -25.76 -8.72
C GLU A 101 58.90 -26.40 -7.42
N GLU A 102 58.30 -25.62 -6.51
CA GLU A 102 57.65 -26.14 -5.30
C GLU A 102 56.46 -27.07 -5.63
N PHE A 103 55.63 -26.69 -6.61
CA PHE A 103 54.52 -27.52 -7.06
C PHE A 103 55.00 -28.86 -7.64
N ILE A 104 56.04 -28.82 -8.48
CA ILE A 104 56.63 -30.02 -9.09
C ILE A 104 57.19 -30.95 -8.00
N ALA A 105 57.86 -30.40 -6.99
CA ALA A 105 58.38 -31.18 -5.86
C ALA A 105 57.27 -31.88 -5.05
N LYS A 106 56.10 -31.23 -4.91
CA LYS A 106 54.96 -31.75 -4.14
C LYS A 106 54.10 -32.74 -4.91
N HIS A 107 53.90 -32.53 -6.22
CA HIS A 107 52.95 -33.28 -7.04
C HIS A 107 53.60 -34.17 -8.11
N ASN A 108 54.93 -34.13 -8.22
CA ASN A 108 55.75 -34.94 -9.12
C ASN A 108 55.34 -34.82 -10.61
N ARG A 109 54.84 -33.65 -11.01
CA ARG A 109 54.45 -33.32 -12.40
C ARG A 109 54.51 -31.81 -12.65
N TYR A 110 54.62 -31.41 -13.91
CA TYR A 110 54.55 -29.99 -14.29
C TYR A 110 53.10 -29.46 -14.15
N PRO A 111 52.91 -28.24 -13.61
CA PRO A 111 51.57 -27.66 -13.43
C PRO A 111 50.93 -27.22 -14.75
N GLY A 112 49.64 -27.47 -14.90
CA GLY A 112 48.79 -26.91 -15.94
C GLY A 112 48.07 -25.63 -15.50
N GLU A 113 47.32 -25.01 -16.41
CA GLU A 113 46.57 -23.78 -16.12
C GLU A 113 45.49 -23.97 -15.03
N SER A 114 44.87 -25.15 -14.96
CA SER A 114 43.94 -25.51 -13.89
C SER A 114 44.61 -25.56 -12.52
N ASP A 115 45.87 -26.01 -12.46
CA ASP A 115 46.63 -26.10 -11.21
C ASP A 115 47.03 -24.71 -10.72
N PHE A 116 47.47 -23.83 -11.63
CA PHE A 116 47.72 -22.42 -11.30
C PHE A 116 46.47 -21.77 -10.72
N ARG A 117 45.29 -21.97 -11.34
CA ARG A 117 44.02 -21.42 -10.83
C ARG A 117 43.66 -22.01 -9.46
N SER A 118 43.91 -23.30 -9.24
CA SER A 118 43.65 -23.97 -7.97
C SER A 118 44.55 -23.45 -6.84
N GLU A 119 45.87 -23.36 -7.09
CA GLU A 119 46.84 -22.87 -6.10
C GLU A 119 46.66 -21.37 -5.83
N LEU A 120 46.33 -20.56 -6.86
CA LEU A 120 45.98 -19.15 -6.68
C LEU A 120 44.72 -19.01 -5.81
N ALA A 121 43.72 -19.85 -6.03
CA ALA A 121 42.52 -19.86 -5.21
C ALA A 121 42.85 -20.23 -3.76
N GLU A 122 43.63 -21.28 -3.53
CA GLU A 122 44.09 -21.70 -2.19
C GLU A 122 44.88 -20.61 -1.47
N TRP A 123 45.77 -19.90 -2.19
CA TRP A 123 46.55 -18.79 -1.66
C TRP A 123 45.70 -17.61 -1.20
N ILE A 124 44.73 -17.20 -2.02
CA ILE A 124 43.78 -16.13 -1.68
C ILE A 124 42.92 -16.58 -0.49
N ASP A 125 42.45 -17.81 -0.53
CA ASP A 125 41.59 -18.44 0.48
C ASP A 125 42.23 -18.50 1.87
N ASN A 126 43.53 -18.82 1.95
CA ASN A 126 44.28 -18.85 3.21
C ASN A 126 44.38 -17.47 3.87
N TYR A 127 44.28 -16.40 3.09
CA TYR A 127 44.26 -15.03 3.59
C TYR A 127 42.85 -14.57 3.95
N THR A 128 41.87 -14.82 3.08
CA THR A 128 40.48 -14.36 3.26
C THR A 128 39.78 -15.09 4.42
N ASP A 129 40.11 -16.34 4.71
CA ASP A 129 39.54 -17.11 5.83
C ASP A 129 39.80 -16.48 7.21
N LYS A 130 40.88 -15.70 7.33
CA LYS A 130 41.24 -15.00 8.58
C LYS A 130 40.29 -13.83 8.88
N PHE A 131 39.52 -13.37 7.90
CA PHE A 131 38.61 -12.24 8.04
C PHE A 131 37.15 -12.70 8.04
N PRO A 132 36.42 -12.57 9.16
CA PRO A 132 35.01 -12.99 9.25
C PRO A 132 34.12 -12.38 8.17
N ARG A 133 34.42 -11.14 7.75
CA ARG A 133 33.73 -10.46 6.66
C ARG A 133 33.81 -11.22 5.33
N TYR A 134 34.99 -11.75 4.98
CA TYR A 134 35.22 -12.46 3.71
C TYR A 134 34.66 -13.86 3.80
N ASN A 135 34.87 -14.50 4.94
CA ASN A 135 34.30 -15.80 5.23
C ASN A 135 32.75 -15.79 5.13
N MET A 136 32.11 -14.66 5.44
CA MET A 136 30.66 -14.47 5.29
C MET A 136 30.22 -13.88 3.94
N ALA A 137 31.14 -13.39 3.09
CA ALA A 137 30.80 -12.61 1.88
C ALA A 137 31.01 -13.36 0.57
N PHE A 138 31.69 -14.50 0.59
CA PHE A 138 32.07 -15.27 -0.60
C PHE A 138 31.29 -16.58 -0.68
N VAL A 139 31.26 -17.19 -1.87
CA VAL A 139 30.71 -18.54 -2.04
C VAL A 139 31.42 -19.46 -1.05
N PRO A 140 30.68 -20.25 -0.26
CA PRO A 140 31.31 -21.27 0.55
C PRO A 140 32.14 -22.21 -0.33
N LYS A 141 33.34 -22.52 0.17
CA LYS A 141 34.26 -23.47 -0.47
C LYS A 141 33.57 -24.81 -0.69
N LYS A 142 34.12 -25.63 -1.59
CA LYS A 142 33.74 -27.05 -1.65
C LYS A 142 33.76 -27.61 -0.23
N GLU A 143 32.65 -28.23 0.19
CA GLU A 143 32.45 -28.85 1.51
C GLU A 143 32.07 -27.91 2.69
N GLN A 144 32.02 -26.58 2.52
CA GLN A 144 31.62 -25.62 3.56
C GLN A 144 30.18 -25.10 3.41
N TYR A 145 29.24 -26.01 3.16
CA TYR A 145 27.83 -25.69 2.87
C TYR A 145 27.10 -24.96 4.01
N ASP A 146 27.63 -25.01 5.24
CA ASP A 146 27.12 -24.28 6.41
C ASP A 146 27.15 -22.75 6.21
N ARG A 147 28.06 -22.24 5.38
CA ARG A 147 28.24 -20.80 5.13
C ARG A 147 27.42 -20.26 3.95
N LEU A 148 26.65 -21.13 3.28
CA LEU A 148 25.70 -20.72 2.22
C LEU A 148 24.68 -19.72 2.75
N LEU A 149 24.23 -19.91 3.99
CA LEU A 149 23.15 -19.12 4.55
C LEU A 149 23.61 -17.69 4.91
N THR A 150 24.84 -17.53 5.40
CA THR A 150 25.38 -16.23 5.82
C THR A 150 25.78 -15.35 4.64
N SER A 151 26.35 -15.95 3.58
CA SER A 151 26.66 -15.26 2.31
C SER A 151 25.41 -14.76 1.61
N TRP A 152 24.33 -15.56 1.59
CA TRP A 152 23.10 -15.19 0.88
C TRP A 152 22.25 -14.10 1.54
N ILE A 153 22.42 -13.84 2.84
CA ILE A 153 21.66 -12.80 3.56
C ILE A 153 22.20 -11.39 3.32
N LEU A 154 23.44 -11.27 2.82
CA LEU A 154 24.07 -9.99 2.53
C LEU A 154 23.56 -9.42 1.19
N PHE A 155 23.68 -8.11 0.99
CA PHE A 155 23.29 -7.40 -0.22
C PHE A 155 24.48 -6.63 -0.78
N PRO A 156 24.66 -6.61 -2.11
CA PRO A 156 25.85 -6.04 -2.75
C PRO A 156 25.79 -4.51 -2.82
N SER A 157 24.59 -3.93 -2.73
CA SER A 157 24.36 -2.49 -2.84
C SER A 157 23.20 -2.04 -1.95
N ALA A 158 23.17 -0.74 -1.62
CA ALA A 158 22.05 -0.13 -0.91
C ALA A 158 20.73 -0.27 -1.69
N TRP A 159 20.78 -0.18 -3.03
CA TRP A 159 19.60 -0.35 -3.89
C TRP A 159 19.04 -1.77 -3.81
N SER A 160 19.91 -2.78 -3.86
CA SER A 160 19.51 -4.18 -3.68
C SER A 160 18.88 -4.42 -2.31
N TYR A 161 19.43 -3.82 -1.25
CA TYR A 161 18.86 -3.93 0.10
C TYR A 161 17.50 -3.24 0.21
N ILE A 162 17.34 -2.01 -0.28
CA ILE A 162 16.07 -1.27 -0.24
C ILE A 162 14.99 -2.03 -1.01
N LEU A 163 15.33 -2.50 -2.21
CA LEU A 163 14.45 -3.27 -3.07
C LEU A 163 14.04 -4.56 -2.38
N PHE A 164 14.98 -5.28 -1.75
CA PHE A 164 14.67 -6.42 -0.90
C PHE A 164 13.72 -6.06 0.22
N ALA A 165 14.03 -5.03 1.03
CA ALA A 165 13.21 -4.68 2.18
C ALA A 165 11.75 -4.41 1.78
N VAL A 166 11.54 -3.68 0.69
CA VAL A 166 10.21 -3.35 0.17
C VAL A 166 9.49 -4.60 -0.38
N LEU A 167 10.12 -5.34 -1.30
CA LEU A 167 9.49 -6.50 -1.93
C LEU A 167 9.30 -7.66 -0.95
N PHE A 168 10.25 -7.91 -0.06
CA PHE A 168 10.16 -8.93 0.98
C PHE A 168 9.04 -8.62 1.98
N MET A 169 8.93 -7.37 2.46
CA MET A 169 7.80 -6.97 3.31
C MET A 169 6.46 -7.12 2.59
N PHE A 170 6.40 -6.68 1.33
CA PHE A 170 5.18 -6.81 0.52
C PHE A 170 4.74 -8.27 0.38
N THR A 171 5.66 -9.15 -0.02
CA THR A 171 5.37 -10.59 -0.17
C THR A 171 5.01 -11.24 1.15
N LEU A 172 5.71 -10.94 2.25
CA LEU A 172 5.37 -11.44 3.59
C LEU A 172 3.97 -11.05 4.02
N ILE A 173 3.59 -9.77 3.92
CA ILE A 173 2.25 -9.30 4.30
C ILE A 173 1.15 -10.00 3.49
N ARG A 174 1.43 -10.31 2.21
CA ARG A 174 0.47 -10.98 1.32
C ARG A 174 0.40 -12.48 1.56
N LEU A 175 1.55 -13.14 1.72
CA LEU A 175 1.65 -14.57 1.92
C LEU A 175 1.26 -14.98 3.33
N GLU A 176 1.53 -14.20 4.38
CA GLU A 176 1.09 -14.53 5.75
C GLU A 176 -0.44 -14.57 5.86
N LYS A 177 -1.16 -13.80 5.04
CA LYS A 177 -2.63 -13.90 4.95
C LYS A 177 -3.11 -15.22 4.34
N ARG A 178 -2.27 -15.87 3.53
CA ARG A 178 -2.61 -17.06 2.75
C ARG A 178 -1.96 -18.34 3.26
N TRP A 179 -0.71 -18.33 3.70
CA TRP A 179 0.06 -19.50 4.09
C TRP A 179 0.20 -19.58 5.59
N GLN A 180 0.35 -20.80 6.12
CA GLN A 180 0.70 -20.99 7.52
C GLN A 180 2.13 -20.50 7.76
N TRP A 181 2.36 -19.88 8.92
CA TRP A 181 3.64 -19.26 9.28
C TRP A 181 4.83 -20.21 9.07
N PHE A 182 4.74 -21.46 9.53
CA PHE A 182 5.82 -22.43 9.39
C PHE A 182 6.09 -22.83 7.94
N ILE A 183 5.07 -22.89 7.08
CA ILE A 183 5.24 -23.16 5.63
C ILE A 183 5.96 -21.98 4.98
N LEU A 184 5.53 -20.75 5.29
CA LEU A 184 6.14 -19.53 4.76
C LEU A 184 7.63 -19.46 5.10
N TRP A 185 7.99 -19.61 6.37
CA TRP A 185 9.41 -19.59 6.78
C TRP A 185 10.18 -20.80 6.30
N GLY A 186 9.57 -21.99 6.24
CA GLY A 186 10.16 -23.17 5.63
C GLY A 186 10.52 -22.94 4.16
N CYS A 187 9.65 -22.31 3.38
CA CYS A 187 9.92 -21.94 2.00
C CYS A 187 11.00 -20.85 1.88
N ILE A 188 11.02 -19.85 2.77
CA ILE A 188 12.06 -18.80 2.77
C ILE A 188 13.43 -19.43 3.02
N VAL A 189 13.58 -20.22 4.08
CA VAL A 189 14.86 -20.87 4.43
C VAL A 189 15.24 -21.88 3.35
N GLY A 190 14.29 -22.74 2.94
CA GLY A 190 14.51 -23.75 1.92
C GLY A 190 14.96 -23.16 0.59
N TRP A 191 14.29 -22.12 0.10
CA TRP A 191 14.66 -21.49 -1.16
C TRP A 191 15.96 -20.67 -1.06
N THR A 192 16.27 -20.10 0.10
CA THR A 192 17.56 -19.44 0.32
C THR A 192 18.72 -20.45 0.21
N LEU A 193 18.57 -21.65 0.77
CA LEU A 193 19.55 -22.73 0.64
C LEU A 193 19.62 -23.29 -0.79
N CYS A 194 18.46 -23.62 -1.39
CA CYS A 194 18.41 -24.13 -2.76
C CYS A 194 18.93 -23.12 -3.78
N GLY A 195 18.61 -21.83 -3.61
CA GLY A 195 19.12 -20.74 -4.44
C GLY A 195 20.64 -20.69 -4.45
N GLY A 196 21.27 -20.81 -3.28
CA GLY A 196 22.73 -20.85 -3.19
C GLY A 196 23.37 -22.05 -3.88
N ILE A 197 22.75 -23.23 -3.79
CA ILE A 197 23.20 -24.43 -4.52
C ILE A 197 23.04 -24.22 -6.04
N LEU A 198 21.89 -23.70 -6.50
CA LEU A 198 21.62 -23.50 -7.92
C LEU A 198 22.62 -22.54 -8.57
N VAL A 199 22.93 -21.43 -7.89
CA VAL A 199 23.93 -20.49 -8.42
C VAL A 199 25.32 -21.14 -8.41
N SER A 200 25.69 -21.85 -7.35
CA SER A 200 26.99 -22.56 -7.29
C SER A 200 27.16 -23.57 -8.44
N ILE A 201 26.12 -24.33 -8.77
CA ILE A 201 26.12 -25.24 -9.93
C ILE A 201 26.28 -24.45 -11.22
N MET A 202 25.53 -23.36 -11.37
CA MET A 202 25.54 -22.58 -12.61
C MET A 202 26.87 -21.88 -12.84
N THR A 203 27.49 -21.31 -11.81
CA THR A 203 28.84 -20.73 -11.91
C THR A 203 29.95 -21.75 -12.02
N GLY A 204 29.67 -23.04 -11.78
CA GLY A 204 30.59 -24.12 -12.11
C GLY A 204 30.66 -24.45 -13.61
N THR A 205 29.83 -23.81 -14.44
CA THR A 205 29.85 -23.98 -15.90
C THR A 205 30.73 -22.92 -16.57
N SER A 206 31.36 -23.25 -17.70
CA SER A 206 32.30 -22.37 -18.42
C SER A 206 31.72 -21.03 -18.89
N PHE A 207 30.39 -20.90 -18.97
CA PHE A 207 29.73 -19.65 -19.37
C PHE A 207 29.57 -18.65 -18.21
N PHE A 208 29.56 -19.15 -16.97
CA PHE A 208 29.38 -18.35 -15.75
C PHE A 208 30.57 -18.50 -14.78
N ASP A 209 31.69 -19.04 -15.26
CA ASP A 209 32.88 -19.33 -14.44
C ASP A 209 33.54 -18.06 -13.90
N HIS A 210 33.43 -16.94 -14.62
CA HIS A 210 33.93 -15.65 -14.20
C HIS A 210 33.19 -15.09 -12.97
N TYR A 211 32.03 -15.65 -12.61
CA TYR A 211 31.33 -15.36 -11.35
C TYR A 211 31.78 -16.29 -10.21
N SER A 212 32.48 -17.39 -10.50
CA SER A 212 32.99 -18.31 -9.49
C SER A 212 34.17 -17.67 -8.75
N GLY A 213 33.92 -17.22 -7.52
CA GLY A 213 34.93 -16.54 -6.68
C GLY A 213 34.67 -15.05 -6.42
N GLU A 214 33.61 -14.47 -6.98
CA GLU A 214 33.15 -13.12 -6.63
C GLU A 214 32.37 -13.10 -5.30
N ARG A 215 32.14 -11.91 -4.73
CA ARG A 215 31.39 -11.73 -3.47
C ARG A 215 29.93 -12.17 -3.60
N TYR A 216 29.56 -13.35 -3.12
CA TYR A 216 28.16 -13.78 -3.11
C TYR A 216 27.36 -13.14 -1.98
N MET A 217 26.45 -12.25 -2.35
CA MET A 217 25.59 -11.51 -1.43
C MET A 217 24.18 -11.28 -1.99
N GLY A 218 23.19 -12.17 -1.84
CA GLY A 218 21.83 -11.70 -2.12
C GLY A 218 20.68 -12.69 -2.03
N MET A 219 19.62 -12.33 -1.30
CA MET A 219 18.34 -13.06 -1.26
C MET A 219 17.44 -12.86 -2.50
N SER A 220 18.00 -12.43 -3.63
CA SER A 220 17.23 -12.10 -4.84
C SER A 220 16.44 -13.30 -5.38
N LEU A 221 17.02 -14.50 -5.41
CA LEU A 221 16.26 -15.71 -5.80
C LEU A 221 15.12 -16.02 -4.83
N THR A 222 15.32 -15.81 -3.52
CA THR A 222 14.26 -15.95 -2.51
C THR A 222 13.16 -14.93 -2.72
N ILE A 223 13.49 -13.68 -3.04
CA ILE A 223 12.49 -12.67 -3.43
C ILE A 223 11.74 -13.11 -4.69
N ALA A 224 12.45 -13.54 -5.74
CA ALA A 224 11.84 -13.97 -7.00
C ALA A 224 10.83 -15.10 -6.76
N PHE A 225 11.20 -16.09 -5.94
CA PHE A 225 10.30 -17.15 -5.50
C PHE A 225 9.08 -16.60 -4.74
N LEU A 226 9.28 -15.72 -3.76
CA LEU A 226 8.19 -15.14 -2.97
C LEU A 226 7.25 -14.27 -3.82
N LEU A 227 7.79 -13.52 -4.78
CA LEU A 227 7.01 -12.75 -5.75
C LEU A 227 6.17 -13.67 -6.63
N GLY A 228 6.74 -14.78 -7.11
CA GLY A 228 6.01 -15.81 -7.83
C GLY A 228 4.86 -16.39 -7.00
N ALA A 229 5.15 -16.78 -5.75
CA ALA A 229 4.16 -17.33 -4.82
C ALA A 229 3.05 -16.33 -4.47
N THR A 230 3.39 -15.04 -4.45
CA THR A 230 2.44 -13.94 -4.19
C THR A 230 1.57 -13.65 -5.42
N ALA A 231 2.17 -13.68 -6.61
CA ALA A 231 1.51 -13.37 -7.89
C ALA A 231 0.40 -14.36 -8.24
N PHE A 232 0.53 -15.62 -7.82
CA PHE A 232 -0.41 -16.70 -8.14
C PHE A 232 -1.03 -17.32 -6.90
N ALA A 233 -2.28 -17.78 -7.02
CA ALA A 233 -3.04 -18.38 -5.93
C ALA A 233 -3.87 -19.56 -6.41
N PRO A 234 -4.22 -20.51 -5.52
CA PRO A 234 -5.00 -21.70 -5.90
C PRO A 234 -6.39 -21.34 -6.44
N ARG A 235 -6.92 -20.16 -6.05
CA ARG A 235 -8.19 -19.61 -6.53
C ARG A 235 -8.00 -18.19 -7.03
N LYS A 236 -8.62 -17.85 -8.15
CA LYS A 236 -8.50 -16.53 -8.81
C LYS A 236 -8.93 -15.35 -7.93
N GLU A 237 -9.84 -15.57 -6.99
CA GLU A 237 -10.36 -14.52 -6.09
C GLU A 237 -9.36 -14.11 -4.98
N LEU A 238 -8.34 -14.93 -4.71
CA LEU A 238 -7.39 -14.70 -3.62
C LEU A 238 -6.28 -13.71 -3.96
N THR A 239 -6.07 -13.44 -5.26
CA THR A 239 -5.06 -12.49 -5.74
C THR A 239 -5.67 -11.61 -6.84
N SER A 240 -5.60 -10.29 -6.66
CA SER A 240 -6.01 -9.31 -7.67
C SER A 240 -4.95 -9.16 -8.77
N GLN A 241 -5.37 -8.82 -9.99
CA GLN A 241 -4.45 -8.52 -11.11
C GLN A 241 -3.39 -7.46 -10.75
N SER A 242 -3.75 -6.43 -9.97
CA SER A 242 -2.79 -5.41 -9.52
C SER A 242 -1.67 -5.98 -8.66
N VAL A 243 -1.96 -6.96 -7.81
CA VAL A 243 -0.94 -7.63 -6.98
C VAL A 243 0.00 -8.45 -7.86
N SER A 244 -0.54 -9.19 -8.83
CA SER A 244 0.27 -9.93 -9.80
C SER A 244 1.15 -8.99 -10.64
N ALA A 245 0.63 -7.85 -11.09
CA ALA A 245 1.38 -6.84 -11.82
C ALA A 245 2.54 -6.27 -11.00
N VAL A 246 2.31 -5.95 -9.72
CA VAL A 246 3.36 -5.51 -8.80
C VAL A 246 4.43 -6.59 -8.62
N CYS A 247 4.04 -7.87 -8.54
CA CYS A 247 5.01 -8.96 -8.40
C CYS A 247 5.90 -9.12 -9.65
N ILE A 248 5.31 -9.08 -10.84
CA ILE A 248 6.04 -9.17 -12.12
C ILE A 248 6.96 -7.96 -12.29
N THR A 249 6.45 -6.76 -12.01
CA THR A 249 7.25 -5.53 -12.09
C THR A 249 8.37 -5.54 -11.07
N GLY A 250 8.11 -6.03 -9.85
CA GLY A 250 9.11 -6.20 -8.80
C GLY A 250 10.22 -7.18 -9.20
N LEU A 251 9.88 -8.29 -9.87
CA LEU A 251 10.86 -9.22 -10.42
C LEU A 251 11.74 -8.54 -11.46
N LEU A 252 11.14 -7.84 -12.43
CA LEU A 252 11.90 -7.13 -13.47
C LEU A 252 12.80 -6.05 -12.89
N LEU A 253 12.33 -5.33 -11.87
CA LEU A 253 13.11 -4.32 -11.15
C LEU A 253 14.31 -4.96 -10.43
N ASP A 254 14.10 -6.07 -9.72
CA ASP A 254 15.17 -6.82 -9.05
C ASP A 254 16.22 -7.33 -10.04
N MET A 255 15.76 -7.91 -11.16
CA MET A 255 16.62 -8.33 -12.27
C MET A 255 17.39 -7.16 -12.88
N ALA A 256 16.75 -6.00 -13.09
CA ALA A 256 17.42 -4.81 -13.62
C ALA A 256 18.49 -4.28 -12.65
N VAL A 257 18.23 -4.26 -11.35
CA VAL A 257 19.23 -3.88 -10.33
C VAL A 257 20.41 -4.86 -10.35
N ASN A 258 20.14 -6.15 -10.42
CA ASN A 258 21.20 -7.15 -10.49
C ASN A 258 22.02 -7.05 -11.78
N TRP A 259 21.37 -6.76 -12.90
CA TRP A 259 22.02 -6.67 -14.21
C TRP A 259 22.79 -5.35 -14.42
N PHE A 260 22.25 -4.21 -13.99
CA PHE A 260 22.84 -2.90 -14.27
C PHE A 260 23.65 -2.33 -13.11
N ILE A 261 23.27 -2.62 -11.86
CA ILE A 261 23.95 -2.07 -10.68
C ILE A 261 25.00 -3.06 -10.15
N ASN A 262 24.75 -4.36 -10.27
CA ASN A 262 25.67 -5.40 -9.79
C ASN A 262 26.06 -6.44 -10.88
N PRO A 263 26.38 -6.03 -12.13
CA PRO A 263 26.58 -6.94 -13.26
C PRO A 263 27.63 -8.01 -13.00
N ASN A 264 28.74 -7.63 -12.36
CA ASN A 264 29.91 -8.49 -12.18
C ASN A 264 29.70 -9.62 -11.14
N ILE A 265 28.59 -9.58 -10.40
CA ILE A 265 28.36 -10.46 -9.26
C ILE A 265 27.01 -11.21 -9.39
N PHE A 266 25.99 -10.60 -10.04
CA PHE A 266 24.62 -11.12 -10.05
C PHE A 266 24.05 -11.45 -11.44
N GLY A 267 24.88 -11.58 -12.48
CA GLY A 267 24.41 -12.04 -13.80
C GLY A 267 23.78 -13.43 -13.75
N ALA A 268 24.42 -14.38 -13.05
CA ALA A 268 23.89 -15.73 -12.82
C ALA A 268 22.54 -15.71 -12.06
N VAL A 269 22.44 -14.89 -11.03
CA VAL A 269 21.19 -14.73 -10.27
C VAL A 269 20.08 -14.18 -11.16
N THR A 270 20.38 -13.19 -12.01
CA THR A 270 19.41 -12.60 -12.93
C THR A 270 18.82 -13.64 -13.89
N VAL A 271 19.64 -14.55 -14.41
CA VAL A 271 19.20 -15.64 -15.30
C VAL A 271 18.35 -16.69 -14.55
N LEU A 272 18.66 -16.95 -13.27
CA LEU A 272 17.90 -17.88 -12.42
C LEU A 272 16.62 -17.28 -11.85
N SER A 273 16.48 -15.95 -11.78
CA SER A 273 15.30 -15.27 -11.22
C SER A 273 13.97 -15.68 -11.87
N PRO A 274 13.83 -15.80 -13.20
CA PRO A 274 12.60 -16.32 -13.83
C PRO A 274 12.27 -17.76 -13.42
N ILE A 275 13.29 -18.61 -13.27
CA ILE A 275 13.11 -20.01 -12.85
C ILE A 275 12.62 -20.05 -11.39
N ALA A 276 13.24 -19.25 -10.51
CA ALA A 276 12.81 -19.11 -9.13
C ALA A 276 11.38 -18.55 -9.01
N PHE A 277 11.05 -17.55 -9.83
CA PHE A 277 9.69 -17.01 -9.91
C PHE A 277 8.68 -18.06 -10.38
N GLY A 278 9.03 -18.88 -11.37
CA GLY A 278 8.19 -19.99 -11.83
C GLY A 278 7.97 -21.04 -10.75
N ALA A 279 9.01 -21.43 -10.01
CA ALA A 279 8.89 -22.32 -8.86
C ALA A 279 8.00 -21.72 -7.76
N GLY A 280 8.16 -20.43 -7.51
CA GLY A 280 7.29 -19.65 -6.63
C GLY A 280 5.84 -19.66 -7.07
N ALA A 281 5.58 -19.38 -8.35
CA ALA A 281 4.24 -19.41 -8.94
C ALA A 281 3.58 -20.77 -8.76
N PHE A 282 4.33 -21.86 -9.01
CA PHE A 282 3.85 -23.22 -8.77
C PHE A 282 3.49 -23.45 -7.29
N ALA A 283 4.36 -23.04 -6.37
CA ALA A 283 4.09 -23.11 -4.93
C ALA A 283 2.85 -22.28 -4.55
N GLY A 284 2.69 -21.08 -5.11
CA GLY A 284 1.53 -20.21 -4.94
C GLY A 284 0.22 -20.84 -5.39
N LEU A 285 0.23 -21.61 -6.48
CA LEU A 285 -0.93 -22.33 -7.00
C LEU A 285 -1.27 -23.59 -6.20
N LYS A 286 -0.28 -24.25 -5.59
CA LYS A 286 -0.44 -25.57 -4.94
C LYS A 286 -0.65 -25.50 -3.43
N ILE A 287 -0.03 -24.56 -2.74
CA ILE A 287 -0.13 -24.47 -1.28
C ILE A 287 -1.50 -23.89 -0.90
N GLU A 288 -2.26 -24.68 -0.13
CA GLU A 288 -3.59 -24.32 0.32
C GLU A 288 -3.61 -23.08 1.22
N THR A 289 -4.72 -22.35 1.19
CA THR A 289 -4.91 -21.21 2.09
C THR A 289 -5.07 -21.68 3.53
N ARG A 290 -4.33 -21.06 4.45
CA ARG A 290 -4.47 -21.27 5.89
C ARG A 290 -5.91 -21.02 6.33
N ARG A 291 -6.33 -21.78 7.34
CA ARG A 291 -7.59 -21.51 8.04
C ARG A 291 -7.46 -20.19 8.79
N LYS A 292 -8.39 -19.27 8.54
CA LYS A 292 -8.46 -17.97 9.25
C LYS A 292 -8.72 -18.20 10.74
N THR A 293 -8.12 -17.35 11.57
CA THR A 293 -8.36 -17.41 13.02
C THR A 293 -9.73 -16.83 13.37
N ARG A 294 -10.26 -17.17 14.56
CA ARG A 294 -11.55 -16.62 15.05
C ARG A 294 -11.55 -15.09 15.11
N TYR A 295 -10.39 -14.48 15.38
CA TYR A 295 -10.23 -13.03 15.42
C TYR A 295 -10.32 -12.40 14.02
N GLU A 296 -9.62 -12.98 13.04
CA GLU A 296 -9.68 -12.51 11.63
C GLU A 296 -11.08 -12.64 11.04
N LEU A 297 -11.78 -13.74 11.34
CA LEU A 297 -13.17 -13.92 10.92
C LEU A 297 -14.09 -12.85 11.51
N LYS A 298 -13.88 -12.46 12.78
CA LYS A 298 -14.63 -11.36 13.41
C LYS A 298 -14.31 -10.01 12.76
N GLN A 299 -13.05 -9.76 12.43
CA GLN A 299 -12.62 -8.50 11.81
C GLN A 299 -13.14 -8.38 10.36
N GLU A 300 -13.14 -9.46 9.59
CA GLU A 300 -13.76 -9.51 8.27
C GLU A 300 -15.27 -9.33 8.35
N ALA A 301 -15.95 -9.96 9.32
CA ALA A 301 -17.38 -9.74 9.52
C ALA A 301 -17.69 -8.26 9.87
N LEU A 302 -16.83 -7.59 10.63
CA LEU A 302 -16.95 -6.16 10.92
C LEU A 302 -16.69 -5.29 9.68
N GLN A 303 -15.68 -5.61 8.88
CA GLN A 303 -15.38 -4.89 7.63
C GLN A 303 -16.45 -5.13 6.55
N GLU A 304 -17.01 -6.33 6.44
CA GLU A 304 -18.15 -6.61 5.57
C GLU A 304 -19.39 -5.86 6.04
N ARG A 305 -19.65 -5.80 7.35
CA ARG A 305 -20.73 -4.96 7.90
C ARG A 305 -20.51 -3.49 7.54
N ALA A 306 -19.30 -2.96 7.73
CA ALA A 306 -18.96 -1.59 7.37
C ALA A 306 -19.14 -1.33 5.85
N ARG A 307 -18.68 -2.23 4.98
CA ARG A 307 -18.87 -2.12 3.52
C ARG A 307 -20.33 -2.26 3.09
N ARG A 308 -21.12 -3.07 3.78
CA ARG A 308 -22.57 -3.18 3.53
C ARG A 308 -23.30 -1.91 3.98
N ILE A 309 -22.85 -1.26 5.04
CA ILE A 309 -23.36 0.05 5.50
C ILE A 309 -22.98 1.13 4.48
N GLU A 310 -21.75 1.13 3.98
CA GLU A 310 -21.25 2.09 2.98
C GLU A 310 -21.94 1.94 1.61
N LYS A 311 -22.36 0.72 1.25
CA LYS A 311 -23.11 0.43 0.02
C LYS A 311 -24.62 0.56 0.15
N ARG A 312 -25.18 0.72 1.35
CA ARG A 312 -26.62 0.95 1.52
C ARG A 312 -26.90 2.43 1.30
N ASN A 313 -27.74 2.73 0.32
CA ASN A 313 -28.23 4.09 0.10
C ASN A 313 -28.98 4.55 1.37
N PRO A 314 -28.43 5.48 2.18
CA PRO A 314 -29.01 5.83 3.48
C PRO A 314 -30.43 6.37 3.34
N MET A 315 -30.74 6.98 2.19
CA MET A 315 -32.09 7.45 1.85
C MET A 315 -33.07 6.30 1.67
N ALA A 316 -32.64 5.14 1.12
CA ALA A 316 -33.51 3.98 0.94
C ALA A 316 -33.84 3.31 2.28
N GLU A 317 -32.90 3.27 3.21
CA GLU A 317 -33.13 2.74 4.56
C GLU A 317 -34.07 3.65 5.38
N LEU A 318 -33.90 4.97 5.30
CA LEU A 318 -34.82 5.93 5.89
C LEU A 318 -36.23 5.77 5.32
N LYS A 319 -36.38 5.68 4.00
CA LYS A 319 -37.69 5.46 3.35
C LYS A 319 -38.34 4.16 3.83
N ASN A 320 -37.61 3.06 3.87
CA ASN A 320 -38.12 1.78 4.38
C ASN A 320 -38.53 1.89 5.85
N LYS A 321 -37.73 2.55 6.69
CA LYS A 321 -38.06 2.78 8.09
C LYS A 321 -39.35 3.57 8.24
N THR A 322 -39.52 4.66 7.48
CA THR A 322 -40.78 5.43 7.44
C THR A 322 -41.96 4.54 7.05
N ARG A 323 -41.83 3.71 6.00
CA ARG A 323 -42.90 2.79 5.57
C ARG A 323 -43.23 1.75 6.65
N THR A 324 -42.24 1.21 7.36
CA THR A 324 -42.49 0.29 8.48
C THR A 324 -43.19 0.98 9.66
N MET A 325 -42.83 2.23 9.97
CA MET A 325 -43.49 2.98 11.05
C MET A 325 -44.95 3.32 10.71
N ILE A 326 -45.25 3.60 9.46
CA ILE A 326 -46.64 3.78 8.98
C ILE A 326 -47.44 2.50 9.21
N GLN A 327 -46.91 1.36 8.76
CA GLN A 327 -47.59 0.08 8.89
C GLN A 327 -47.83 -0.27 10.36
N SER A 328 -46.80 -0.17 11.20
CA SER A 328 -46.93 -0.39 12.65
C SER A 328 -47.90 0.60 13.31
N GLY A 329 -47.92 1.86 12.87
CA GLY A 329 -48.88 2.85 13.36
C GLY A 329 -50.33 2.48 13.04
N ILE A 330 -50.60 2.03 11.81
CA ILE A 330 -51.93 1.58 11.38
C ILE A 330 -52.34 0.31 12.13
N GLU A 331 -51.43 -0.65 12.30
CA GLU A 331 -51.68 -1.88 13.06
C GLU A 331 -51.98 -1.59 14.53
N ASN A 332 -51.23 -0.69 15.17
CA ASN A 332 -51.51 -0.26 16.55
C ASN A 332 -52.87 0.45 16.66
N ALA A 333 -53.25 1.25 15.67
CA ALA A 333 -54.55 1.91 15.65
C ALA A 333 -55.70 0.89 15.59
N LYS A 334 -55.56 -0.12 14.70
CA LYS A 334 -56.54 -1.21 14.58
C LYS A 334 -56.55 -2.13 15.81
N GLY A 335 -55.40 -2.29 16.46
CA GLY A 335 -55.22 -3.09 17.68
C GLY A 335 -55.60 -2.39 18.99
N GLY A 336 -56.27 -1.24 18.93
CA GLY A 336 -56.77 -0.53 20.12
C GLY A 336 -55.70 0.18 20.94
N ARG A 337 -54.56 0.55 20.35
CA ARG A 337 -53.47 1.31 21.00
C ARG A 337 -53.35 2.72 20.39
N PRO A 338 -54.30 3.64 20.66
CA PRO A 338 -54.39 4.92 19.98
C PRO A 338 -53.20 5.86 20.26
N GLU A 339 -52.62 5.83 21.47
CA GLU A 339 -51.46 6.67 21.81
C GLU A 339 -50.20 6.29 21.02
N GLN A 340 -49.93 4.99 20.89
CA GLN A 340 -48.79 4.48 20.12
C GLN A 340 -48.99 4.77 18.62
N ALA A 341 -50.23 4.59 18.13
CA ALA A 341 -50.58 4.94 16.76
C ALA A 341 -50.42 6.44 16.49
N PHE A 342 -50.87 7.31 17.40
CA PHE A 342 -50.72 8.76 17.30
C PHE A 342 -49.24 9.13 17.14
N SER A 343 -48.36 8.64 18.02
CA SER A 343 -46.94 8.94 17.97
C SER A 343 -46.30 8.47 16.66
N LEU A 344 -46.56 7.22 16.26
CA LEU A 344 -45.94 6.63 15.07
C LEU A 344 -46.41 7.29 13.78
N LEU A 345 -47.71 7.55 13.64
CA LEU A 345 -48.28 8.11 12.41
C LEU A 345 -47.95 9.59 12.25
N THR A 346 -47.97 10.36 13.34
CA THR A 346 -47.55 11.77 13.33
C THR A 346 -46.08 11.90 12.95
N GLN A 347 -45.20 11.10 13.56
CA GLN A 347 -43.78 11.08 13.21
C GLN A 347 -43.54 10.64 11.77
N SER A 348 -44.29 9.64 11.30
CA SER A 348 -44.20 9.15 9.93
C SER A 348 -44.64 10.21 8.91
N MET A 349 -45.72 10.95 9.17
CA MET A 349 -46.19 12.03 8.30
C MET A 349 -45.14 13.13 8.16
N VAL A 350 -44.52 13.55 9.27
CA VAL A 350 -43.41 14.53 9.25
C VAL A 350 -42.25 14.02 8.41
N GLN A 351 -41.84 12.76 8.59
CA GLN A 351 -40.72 12.18 7.83
C GLN A 351 -41.03 12.03 6.34
N LEU A 352 -42.25 11.64 5.96
CA LEU A 352 -42.67 11.58 4.56
C LEU A 352 -42.57 12.93 3.87
N LEU A 353 -43.01 14.00 4.55
CA LEU A 353 -42.98 15.37 4.02
C LEU A 353 -41.55 15.94 3.90
N GLN A 354 -40.58 15.33 4.60
CA GLN A 354 -39.16 15.65 4.52
C GLN A 354 -38.41 14.81 3.47
N GLU A 355 -39.03 13.80 2.84
CA GLU A 355 -38.39 12.99 1.81
C GLU A 355 -38.05 13.81 0.55
N HIS A 356 -36.92 13.50 -0.11
CA HIS A 356 -36.50 14.12 -1.36
C HIS A 356 -36.21 13.05 -2.43
N PRO A 357 -37.06 12.89 -3.46
CA PRO A 357 -38.36 13.55 -3.67
C PRO A 357 -39.44 13.03 -2.69
N VAL A 358 -40.45 13.87 -2.41
CA VAL A 358 -41.63 13.51 -1.61
C VAL A 358 -42.48 12.50 -2.37
N ASP A 359 -42.82 11.40 -1.71
CA ASP A 359 -43.74 10.40 -2.23
C ASP A 359 -45.20 10.84 -2.05
N LYS A 360 -45.72 11.56 -3.04
CA LYS A 360 -47.07 12.17 -3.02
C LYS A 360 -48.17 11.13 -2.75
N ALA A 361 -48.04 9.93 -3.33
CA ALA A 361 -49.04 8.88 -3.20
C ALA A 361 -49.08 8.33 -1.77
N THR A 362 -47.91 8.13 -1.14
CA THR A 362 -47.85 7.67 0.25
C THR A 362 -48.32 8.74 1.24
N VAL A 363 -48.02 10.03 1.01
CA VAL A 363 -48.55 11.11 1.86
C VAL A 363 -50.08 11.15 1.81
N LEU A 364 -50.66 11.07 0.60
CA LEU A 364 -52.11 11.05 0.41
C LEU A 364 -52.76 9.83 1.07
N SER A 365 -52.20 8.63 0.88
CA SER A 365 -52.75 7.40 1.46
C SER A 365 -52.65 7.37 2.99
N LEU A 366 -51.56 7.91 3.55
CA LEU A 366 -51.41 8.06 4.99
C LEU A 366 -52.41 9.07 5.55
N ALA A 367 -52.59 10.22 4.90
CA ALA A 367 -53.55 11.24 5.32
C ALA A 367 -54.98 10.68 5.33
N ASP A 368 -55.38 9.95 4.29
CA ASP A 368 -56.69 9.30 4.20
C ASP A 368 -56.87 8.23 5.28
N SER A 369 -55.83 7.42 5.53
CA SER A 369 -55.83 6.41 6.58
C SER A 369 -56.00 7.04 7.96
N MET A 370 -55.20 8.06 8.28
CA MET A 370 -55.27 8.77 9.57
C MET A 370 -56.61 9.46 9.78
N ASN A 371 -57.26 9.95 8.72
CA ASN A 371 -58.60 10.55 8.80
C ASN A 371 -59.70 9.52 9.16
N LYS A 372 -59.50 8.24 8.83
CA LYS A 372 -60.43 7.14 9.11
C LYS A 372 -60.19 6.47 10.47
N LEU A 373 -59.05 6.73 11.11
CA LEU A 373 -58.68 6.16 12.40
C LEU A 373 -59.17 7.05 13.55
N TYR A 374 -59.51 6.45 14.70
CA TYR A 374 -59.86 7.17 15.93
C TYR A 374 -58.60 7.72 16.61
N ILE A 375 -57.94 8.68 15.95
CA ILE A 375 -56.74 9.36 16.44
C ILE A 375 -57.01 10.85 16.42
N GLU A 376 -56.92 11.48 17.59
CA GLU A 376 -57.15 12.91 17.74
C GLU A 376 -55.88 13.69 17.42
N ILE A 377 -55.89 14.39 16.29
CA ILE A 377 -54.80 15.26 15.84
C ILE A 377 -55.34 16.68 15.79
N SER A 378 -54.59 17.63 16.34
CA SER A 378 -55.00 19.04 16.40
C SER A 378 -55.20 19.65 15.00
N SER A 379 -56.10 20.61 14.89
CA SER A 379 -56.34 21.35 13.63
C SER A 379 -55.05 21.96 13.08
N ASN A 380 -54.26 22.60 13.94
CA ASN A 380 -52.98 23.20 13.59
C ASN A 380 -52.00 22.22 12.93
N GLN A 381 -51.90 20.98 13.44
CA GLN A 381 -50.99 19.99 12.89
C GLN A 381 -51.40 19.55 11.47
N TRP A 382 -52.69 19.37 11.23
CA TRP A 382 -53.23 19.08 9.89
C TRP A 382 -52.97 20.22 8.91
N LEU A 383 -53.15 21.47 9.37
CA LEU A 383 -52.91 22.66 8.55
C LEU A 383 -51.42 22.81 8.20
N GLU A 384 -50.53 22.60 9.17
CA GLU A 384 -49.07 22.65 8.97
C GLU A 384 -48.62 21.63 7.92
N TRP A 385 -49.05 20.37 8.04
CA TRP A 385 -48.75 19.33 7.05
C TRP A 385 -49.29 19.68 5.66
N GLY A 386 -50.48 20.30 5.60
CA GLY A 386 -51.06 20.79 4.35
C GLY A 386 -50.22 21.90 3.69
N GLU A 387 -49.72 22.86 4.47
CA GLU A 387 -48.82 23.91 3.98
C GLU A 387 -47.49 23.33 3.46
N ILE A 388 -46.91 22.38 4.19
CA ILE A 388 -45.66 21.70 3.78
C ILE A 388 -45.89 20.90 2.47
N ALA A 389 -46.98 20.14 2.39
CA ALA A 389 -47.32 19.38 1.18
C ALA A 389 -47.49 20.29 -0.04
N LYS A 390 -48.13 21.45 0.13
CA LYS A 390 -48.22 22.48 -0.92
C LYS A 390 -46.84 22.96 -1.35
N ALA A 391 -45.98 23.33 -0.40
CA ALA A 391 -44.62 23.81 -0.68
C ALA A 391 -43.75 22.76 -1.39
N LYS A 392 -44.00 21.46 -1.17
CA LYS A 392 -43.32 20.34 -1.83
C LYS A 392 -44.01 19.87 -3.12
N ASN A 393 -44.96 20.64 -3.66
CA ASN A 393 -45.67 20.37 -4.90
C ASN A 393 -46.47 19.03 -4.88
N ALA A 394 -47.15 18.73 -3.76
CA ALA A 394 -48.05 17.59 -3.59
C ALA A 394 -49.50 18.08 -3.39
N PRO A 395 -50.19 18.57 -4.44
CA PRO A 395 -51.42 19.33 -4.31
C PRO A 395 -52.62 18.51 -3.82
N GLU A 396 -52.79 17.25 -4.23
CA GLU A 396 -53.89 16.39 -3.79
C GLU A 396 -53.80 16.09 -2.28
N ALA A 397 -52.59 15.77 -1.81
CA ALA A 397 -52.32 15.56 -0.40
C ALA A 397 -52.54 16.85 0.41
N ALA A 398 -52.04 17.99 -0.10
CA ALA A 398 -52.24 19.29 0.54
C ALA A 398 -53.73 19.62 0.71
N ILE A 399 -54.55 19.42 -0.34
CA ILE A 399 -56.00 19.66 -0.29
C ILE A 399 -56.66 18.81 0.79
N MET A 400 -56.35 17.51 0.86
CA MET A 400 -56.94 16.62 1.87
C MET A 400 -56.57 17.05 3.30
N LEU A 401 -55.29 17.32 3.55
CA LEU A 401 -54.77 17.75 4.85
C LEU A 401 -55.40 19.07 5.29
N LEU A 402 -55.44 20.06 4.39
CA LEU A 402 -56.04 21.38 4.65
C LEU A 402 -57.55 21.29 4.88
N LYS A 403 -58.29 20.46 4.12
CA LYS A 403 -59.73 20.23 4.36
C LYS A 403 -59.98 19.65 5.75
N LYS A 404 -59.18 18.66 6.16
CA LYS A 404 -59.31 18.05 7.48
C LYS A 404 -58.99 19.06 8.59
N GLY A 405 -57.89 19.79 8.48
CA GLY A 405 -57.53 20.82 9.45
C GLY A 405 -58.61 21.90 9.57
N LEU A 406 -59.13 22.38 8.44
CA LEU A 406 -60.19 23.38 8.42
C LEU A 406 -61.50 22.89 9.05
N SER A 407 -61.84 21.60 8.91
CA SER A 407 -63.04 21.02 9.54
C SER A 407 -62.99 20.99 11.08
N LEU A 408 -61.78 21.03 11.65
CA LEU A 408 -61.54 21.01 13.09
C LEU A 408 -61.24 22.41 13.66
N GLU A 409 -60.94 23.38 12.80
CA GLU A 409 -60.49 24.70 13.20
C GLU A 409 -61.64 25.57 13.71
N LYS A 410 -61.43 26.18 14.88
CA LYS A 410 -62.42 27.04 15.55
C LYS A 410 -61.99 28.50 15.54
N ASP A 411 -60.70 28.78 15.43
CA ASP A 411 -60.17 30.14 15.36
C ASP A 411 -60.43 30.75 13.97
N LYS A 412 -61.10 31.90 13.94
CA LYS A 412 -61.48 32.57 12.70
C LYS A 412 -60.27 33.00 11.87
N ASN A 413 -59.14 33.36 12.49
CA ASN A 413 -57.93 33.79 11.78
C ASN A 413 -57.22 32.61 11.13
N PHE A 414 -57.02 31.51 11.88
CA PHE A 414 -56.42 30.28 11.34
C PHE A 414 -57.31 29.64 10.27
N ALA A 415 -58.62 29.59 10.48
CA ALA A 415 -59.58 29.09 9.49
C ALA A 415 -59.54 29.93 8.20
N ARG A 416 -59.41 31.25 8.31
CA ARG A 416 -59.32 32.14 7.15
C ARG A 416 -58.02 31.94 6.36
N ARG A 417 -56.88 31.80 7.04
CA ARG A 417 -55.60 31.46 6.38
C ARG A 417 -55.69 30.11 5.68
N ALA A 418 -56.24 29.10 6.35
CA ALA A 418 -56.44 27.77 5.77
C ALA A 418 -57.35 27.81 4.53
N LEU A 419 -58.46 28.55 4.58
CA LEU A 419 -59.37 28.78 3.44
C LEU A 419 -58.64 29.41 2.25
N TYR A 420 -57.79 30.41 2.50
CA TYR A 420 -56.98 31.04 1.46
C TYR A 420 -56.02 30.05 0.81
N ILE A 421 -55.24 29.34 1.61
CA ILE A 421 -54.22 28.40 1.11
C ILE A 421 -54.87 27.24 0.37
N LEU A 422 -55.99 26.71 0.88
CA LEU A 422 -56.76 25.66 0.23
C LEU A 422 -57.38 26.16 -1.09
N GLY A 423 -58.00 27.33 -1.08
CA GLY A 423 -58.60 27.94 -2.26
C GLY A 423 -57.58 28.23 -3.37
N GLU A 424 -56.43 28.81 -3.01
CA GLU A 424 -55.30 29.03 -3.92
C GLU A 424 -54.78 27.70 -4.48
N THR A 425 -54.57 26.69 -3.63
CA THR A 425 -54.05 25.38 -4.07
C THR A 425 -55.00 24.70 -5.06
N CYS A 426 -56.30 24.73 -4.81
CA CYS A 426 -57.34 24.22 -5.72
C CYS A 426 -57.31 24.94 -7.08
N VAL A 427 -57.28 26.27 -7.06
CA VAL A 427 -57.32 27.11 -8.27
C VAL A 427 -56.05 26.96 -9.10
N THR A 428 -54.88 27.10 -8.49
CA THR A 428 -53.59 27.07 -9.21
C THR A 428 -53.32 25.71 -9.84
N ASN A 429 -53.71 24.61 -9.18
CA ASN A 429 -53.51 23.25 -9.70
C ASN A 429 -54.70 22.72 -10.51
N LYS A 430 -55.78 23.49 -10.66
CA LYS A 430 -57.03 23.09 -11.35
C LYS A 430 -57.68 21.82 -10.76
N ILE A 431 -57.57 21.63 -9.44
CA ILE A 431 -58.17 20.52 -8.70
C ILE A 431 -59.33 21.09 -7.87
N GLU A 432 -60.56 20.60 -8.08
CA GLU A 432 -61.77 21.12 -7.42
C GLU A 432 -61.95 22.65 -7.58
N LEU A 433 -61.84 23.14 -8.82
CA LEU A 433 -61.78 24.57 -9.14
C LEU A 433 -62.93 25.39 -8.55
N GLU A 434 -64.18 24.95 -8.74
CA GLU A 434 -65.37 25.67 -8.23
C GLU A 434 -65.37 25.78 -6.70
N ASP A 435 -64.93 24.71 -6.05
CA ASP A 435 -64.81 24.61 -4.60
C ASP A 435 -63.69 25.52 -4.08
N GLY A 436 -62.58 25.64 -4.84
CA GLY A 436 -61.52 26.60 -4.61
C GLY A 436 -62.00 28.05 -4.69
N ILE A 437 -62.78 28.39 -5.73
CA ILE A 437 -63.36 29.73 -5.91
C ILE A 437 -64.29 30.08 -4.74
N LYS A 438 -65.19 29.17 -4.35
CA LYS A 438 -66.08 29.38 -3.19
C LYS A 438 -65.29 29.64 -1.89
N ARG A 439 -64.18 28.93 -1.68
CA ARG A 439 -63.32 29.13 -0.50
C ARG A 439 -62.62 30.50 -0.52
N LEU A 440 -62.11 30.94 -1.68
CA LEU A 440 -61.53 32.27 -1.84
C LEU A 440 -62.56 33.39 -1.64
N GLN A 441 -63.78 33.22 -2.15
CA GLN A 441 -64.91 34.13 -1.91
C GLN A 441 -65.16 34.30 -0.40
N LYS A 442 -65.20 33.19 0.34
CA LYS A 442 -65.40 33.19 1.79
C LYS A 442 -64.27 33.92 2.55
N VAL A 443 -63.02 33.87 2.08
CA VAL A 443 -61.90 34.62 2.67
C VAL A 443 -62.13 36.13 2.61
N ILE A 444 -62.72 36.61 1.51
CA ILE A 444 -63.05 38.01 1.28
C ILE A 444 -64.22 38.43 2.16
N GLU A 445 -65.27 37.61 2.24
CA GLU A 445 -66.43 37.84 3.10
C GLU A 445 -66.05 37.94 4.59
N MET A 446 -65.08 37.14 5.03
CA MET A 446 -64.65 37.13 6.44
C MET A 446 -63.94 38.43 6.87
N ASN A 447 -63.21 39.10 5.98
CA ASN A 447 -62.65 40.43 6.21
C ASN A 447 -62.13 41.02 4.88
N SER A 448 -62.90 41.94 4.29
CA SER A 448 -62.64 42.49 2.96
C SER A 448 -61.46 43.48 2.89
N THR A 449 -61.00 43.98 4.04
CA THR A 449 -59.98 45.06 4.11
C THR A 449 -58.54 44.55 4.21
N ASP A 450 -58.38 43.27 4.57
CA ASP A 450 -57.08 42.66 4.85
C ASP A 450 -56.34 42.15 3.59
N ILE A 451 -55.03 41.99 3.70
CA ILE A 451 -54.09 41.62 2.63
C ILE A 451 -54.49 40.29 1.97
N LEU A 452 -54.90 39.29 2.77
CA LEU A 452 -55.34 37.99 2.24
C LEU A 452 -56.58 38.09 1.34
N ALA A 453 -57.51 39.02 1.63
CA ALA A 453 -58.68 39.24 0.77
C ALA A 453 -58.28 39.88 -0.57
N LYS A 454 -57.34 40.83 -0.57
CA LYS A 454 -56.81 41.42 -1.81
C LYS A 454 -56.09 40.39 -2.67
N GLN A 455 -55.34 39.47 -2.05
CA GLN A 455 -54.68 38.37 -2.76
C GLN A 455 -55.68 37.37 -3.32
N ALA A 456 -56.70 36.99 -2.54
CA ALA A 456 -57.79 36.12 -3.00
C ALA A 456 -58.52 36.72 -4.21
N GLN A 457 -58.83 38.03 -4.17
CA GLN A 457 -59.47 38.73 -5.28
C GLN A 457 -58.62 38.69 -6.55
N ARG A 458 -57.31 38.92 -6.45
CA ARG A 458 -56.39 38.84 -7.60
C ARG A 458 -56.37 37.44 -8.22
N ILE A 459 -56.37 36.39 -7.40
CA ILE A 459 -56.40 35.00 -7.89
C ILE A 459 -57.72 34.76 -8.65
N MET A 460 -58.86 35.18 -8.09
CA MET A 460 -60.16 35.02 -8.75
C MET A 460 -60.29 35.84 -10.04
N ASP A 461 -59.76 37.05 -10.08
CA ASP A 461 -59.78 37.90 -11.28
C ASP A 461 -58.92 37.31 -12.40
N ASN A 462 -57.81 36.64 -12.05
CA ASN A 462 -56.97 35.93 -13.02
C ASN A 462 -57.67 34.69 -13.60
N VAL A 463 -58.46 33.98 -12.80
CA VAL A 463 -59.27 32.85 -13.28
C VAL A 463 -60.36 33.30 -14.24
N LYS A 464 -60.99 34.46 -14.01
CA LYS A 464 -62.03 35.02 -14.90
C LYS A 464 -61.51 35.52 -16.25
N LYS A 465 -60.20 35.71 -16.38
CA LYS A 465 -59.53 36.16 -17.62
C LYS A 465 -59.00 35.03 -18.48
N GLN A 466 -58.96 33.81 -17.94
CA GLN A 466 -58.66 32.57 -18.67
C GLN A 466 -59.98 31.93 -19.10
#